data_AF-A0A433RDU1-F1
#
_entry.id   AF-A0A433RDU1-F1
#
_cell.length_a   1.000
_cell.length_b   1.000
_cell.length_c   1.000
_cell.angle_alpha   90.00
_cell.angle_beta   90.00
_cell.angle_gamma   90.00
#
_symmetry.space_group_name_H-M   'P 1'
#
loop_
_entity.id
_entity.type
_entity.pdbx_description
1 polymer ?
#
loop_
_entity_poly.entity_id
_entity_poly.type
_entity_poly.pdbx_seq_one_letter_code
_entity_poly.pdbx_strand_id
1 'polypeptide(L)'
;MAAMLNTVEQGTHPLKIKKVNSGTEAGRVSDFLLGENCFDDQRFTPGETEQLRWLPMRSLQESHVNCWYTEEHGEVVSAIIFVENEHRSGGYRFEYFGVHRDYRHRKLGWQLIEAMFEYCRSQNGRYIETFTCDLPEYASARKMFERNGFSFMCHLPDYYYPGEGKLLYIKNLQEAVVS
;
A
#
# COMPACT_ATOMS: atom_id res chain seq x y z
N MET A 1 -5.96 33.56 -37.29
CA MET A 1 -6.50 33.51 -35.91
C MET A 1 -7.35 32.25 -35.81
N ALA A 2 -6.79 31.18 -35.23
CA ALA A 2 -7.10 30.67 -33.87
C ALA A 2 -8.48 29.96 -33.84
N ALA A 3 -8.64 28.72 -33.37
CA ALA A 3 -7.77 27.83 -32.60
C ALA A 3 -8.13 26.37 -32.91
N MET A 4 -7.11 25.50 -32.93
CA MET A 4 -7.29 24.05 -32.89
C MET A 4 -7.75 23.65 -31.48
N LEU A 5 -8.92 23.02 -31.39
CA LEU A 5 -9.32 22.28 -30.20
C LEU A 5 -8.54 20.97 -30.19
N ASN A 6 -7.39 20.96 -29.52
CA ASN A 6 -6.75 19.73 -29.07
C ASN A 6 -7.65 19.13 -28.00
N THR A 7 -8.48 18.16 -28.39
CA THR A 7 -9.04 17.18 -27.47
C THR A 7 -7.88 16.37 -26.89
N VAL A 8 -7.54 16.64 -25.63
CA VAL A 8 -6.67 15.79 -24.85
C VAL A 8 -7.42 14.49 -24.62
N GLU A 9 -7.13 13.47 -25.42
CA GLU A 9 -7.45 12.09 -25.08
C GLU A 9 -6.73 11.77 -23.76
N GLN A 10 -7.48 11.77 -22.65
CA GLN A 10 -7.04 11.13 -21.42
C GLN A 10 -7.07 9.61 -21.63
N GLY A 11 -6.08 9.11 -22.36
CA GLY A 11 -5.78 7.68 -22.48
C GLY A 11 -5.33 7.15 -21.13
N THR A 12 -6.27 6.72 -20.29
CA THR A 12 -5.98 6.04 -19.02
C THR A 12 -5.61 4.60 -19.30
N HIS A 13 -4.43 4.39 -19.90
CA HIS A 13 -3.85 3.06 -19.92
C HIS A 13 -3.51 2.64 -18.48
N PRO A 14 -3.89 1.43 -18.04
CA PRO A 14 -3.51 0.94 -16.72
C PRO A 14 -1.98 0.91 -16.64
N LEU A 15 -1.41 1.57 -15.64
CA LEU A 15 0.03 1.53 -15.41
C LEU A 15 0.43 0.10 -15.04
N LYS A 16 1.54 -0.36 -15.61
CA LYS A 16 2.06 -1.70 -15.31
C LYS A 16 2.59 -1.76 -13.89
N ILE A 17 2.09 -2.71 -13.10
CA ILE A 17 2.65 -3.04 -11.79
C ILE A 17 4.02 -3.72 -11.98
N LYS A 18 5.03 -3.20 -11.31
CA LYS A 18 6.41 -3.71 -11.29
C LYS A 18 6.74 -4.18 -9.88
N LYS A 19 7.49 -5.28 -9.77
CA LYS A 19 8.14 -5.68 -8.51
C LYS A 19 9.50 -5.02 -8.44
N VAL A 20 9.88 -4.50 -7.28
CA VAL A 20 11.24 -4.01 -7.02
C VAL A 20 12.23 -5.14 -7.28
N ASN A 21 13.21 -4.89 -8.15
CA ASN A 21 14.18 -5.89 -8.59
C ASN A 21 15.65 -5.42 -8.49
N SER A 22 15.90 -4.15 -8.15
CA SER A 22 17.24 -3.60 -7.95
C SER A 22 17.27 -2.62 -6.78
N GLY A 23 18.47 -2.37 -6.24
CA GLY A 23 18.66 -1.38 -5.18
C GLY A 23 18.29 0.04 -5.60
N THR A 24 18.45 0.38 -6.89
CA THR A 24 18.02 1.68 -7.44
C THR A 24 16.50 1.81 -7.44
N GLU A 25 15.76 0.77 -7.84
CA GLU A 25 14.30 0.78 -7.76
C GLU A 25 13.82 0.82 -6.30
N ALA A 26 14.47 0.08 -5.40
CA ALA A 26 14.16 0.12 -3.98
C ALA A 26 14.32 1.55 -3.41
N GLY A 27 15.43 2.23 -3.73
CA GLY A 27 15.66 3.62 -3.34
C GLY A 27 14.57 4.57 -3.85
N ARG A 28 14.20 4.48 -5.13
CA ARG A 28 13.12 5.30 -5.71
C ARG A 28 11.77 5.08 -5.03
N VAL A 29 11.44 3.84 -4.66
CA VAL A 29 10.20 3.54 -3.92
C VAL A 29 10.26 4.09 -2.50
N SER A 30 11.40 3.97 -1.81
CA SER A 30 11.59 4.57 -0.48
C SER A 30 11.45 6.09 -0.53
N ASP A 31 12.08 6.76 -1.51
CA ASP A 31 12.00 8.21 -1.69
C ASP A 31 10.56 8.65 -1.98
N PHE A 32 9.82 7.90 -2.80
CA PHE A 32 8.40 8.16 -3.04
C PHE A 32 7.57 8.05 -1.75
N LEU A 33 7.71 6.96 -1.00
CA LEU A 33 6.90 6.73 0.20
C LEU A 33 7.20 7.73 1.33
N LEU A 34 8.45 8.16 1.46
CA LEU A 34 8.86 9.22 2.40
C LEU A 34 8.60 10.63 1.88
N GLY A 35 8.20 10.77 0.61
CA GLY A 35 7.95 12.06 -0.01
C GLY A 35 6.64 12.69 0.44
N GLU A 36 6.61 14.02 0.43
CA GLU A 36 5.45 14.83 0.80
C GLU A 36 4.20 14.57 -0.05
N ASN A 37 4.38 14.01 -1.26
CA ASN A 37 3.30 13.76 -2.21
C ASN A 37 2.57 12.43 -1.99
N CYS A 38 3.08 11.58 -1.10
CA CYS A 38 2.54 10.26 -0.85
C CYS A 38 1.49 10.28 0.27
N PHE A 39 1.90 10.65 1.48
CA PHE A 39 1.06 10.68 2.69
C PHE A 39 0.69 12.11 3.10
N ASP A 40 -0.55 12.29 3.55
CA ASP A 40 -1.02 13.61 3.99
C ASP A 40 -0.47 13.98 5.38
N ASP A 41 -0.19 12.99 6.24
CA ASP A 41 0.57 13.15 7.49
C ASP A 41 2.03 12.72 7.26
N GLN A 42 2.96 13.61 7.61
CA GLN A 42 4.41 13.42 7.45
C GLN A 42 5.12 13.24 8.79
N ARG A 43 4.38 13.14 9.89
CA ARG A 43 4.91 12.89 11.23
C ARG A 43 5.21 11.41 11.43
N PHE A 44 6.07 10.85 10.59
CA PHE A 44 6.52 9.47 10.76
C PHE A 44 7.23 9.31 12.10
N THR A 45 6.88 8.24 12.81
CA THR A 45 7.70 7.78 13.93
C THR A 45 9.11 7.40 13.44
N PRO A 46 10.11 7.38 14.33
CA PRO A 46 11.44 6.88 13.96
C PRO A 46 11.40 5.46 13.36
N GLY A 47 10.56 4.59 13.93
CA GLY A 47 10.36 3.22 13.44
C GLY A 47 9.74 3.16 12.05
N GLU A 48 8.72 3.97 11.76
CA GLU A 48 8.13 4.03 10.41
C GLU A 48 9.14 4.54 9.39
N THR A 49 9.95 5.55 9.75
CA THR A 49 11.01 6.06 8.87
C THR A 49 12.02 4.97 8.53
N GLU A 50 12.45 4.18 9.51
CA GLU A 50 13.34 3.04 9.28
C GLU A 50 12.69 1.97 8.40
N GLN A 51 11.43 1.62 8.69
CA GLN A 51 10.69 0.61 7.92
C GLN A 51 10.52 1.04 6.45
N LEU A 52 10.11 2.29 6.19
CA LEU A 52 9.95 2.83 4.84
C LEU A 52 11.27 2.87 4.06
N ARG A 53 12.41 3.05 4.72
CA ARG A 53 13.74 2.97 4.08
C ARG A 53 14.12 1.54 3.74
N TRP A 54 13.89 0.61 4.66
CA TRP A 54 14.46 -0.74 4.57
C TRP A 54 13.57 -1.77 3.91
N LEU A 55 12.24 -1.67 4.00
CA LEU A 55 11.34 -2.68 3.44
C LEU A 55 11.48 -2.85 1.92
N PRO A 56 11.61 -1.77 1.10
CA PRO A 56 11.89 -1.94 -0.32
C PRO A 56 13.20 -2.70 -0.59
N MET A 57 14.26 -2.42 0.19
CA MET A 57 15.54 -3.12 0.07
C MET A 57 15.44 -4.59 0.51
N ARG A 58 14.74 -4.86 1.61
CA ARG A 58 14.51 -6.22 2.12
C ARG A 58 13.76 -7.09 1.11
N SER A 59 12.86 -6.51 0.31
CA SER A 59 12.14 -7.26 -0.74
C SER A 59 13.05 -7.90 -1.80
N LEU A 60 14.30 -7.43 -1.93
CA LEU A 60 15.29 -8.02 -2.84
C LEU A 60 15.96 -9.28 -2.27
N GLN A 61 15.97 -9.43 -0.95
CA GLN A 61 16.71 -10.47 -0.24
C GLN A 61 15.77 -11.48 0.44
N GLU A 62 14.58 -11.03 0.80
CA GLU A 62 13.62 -11.79 1.58
C GLU A 62 12.38 -12.09 0.73
N SER A 63 12.24 -13.34 0.31
CA SER A 63 11.14 -13.79 -0.58
C SER A 63 9.72 -13.59 -0.02
N HIS A 64 9.60 -13.38 1.29
CA HIS A 64 8.34 -13.14 1.98
C HIS A 64 8.00 -11.65 2.11
N VAL A 65 8.91 -10.74 1.72
CA VAL A 65 8.69 -9.29 1.67
C VAL A 65 8.44 -8.90 0.21
N ASN A 66 7.26 -8.35 -0.07
CA ASN A 66 6.87 -7.93 -1.41
C ASN A 66 6.79 -6.41 -1.46
N CYS A 67 7.49 -5.81 -2.42
CA CYS A 67 7.43 -4.37 -2.69
C CYS A 67 7.16 -4.15 -4.17
N TRP A 68 5.99 -3.60 -4.48
CA TRP A 68 5.57 -3.34 -5.86
C TRP A 68 5.24 -1.87 -6.05
N TYR A 69 5.34 -1.42 -7.30
CA TYR A 69 5.10 -0.03 -7.65
C TYR A 69 4.59 0.11 -9.08
N THR A 70 4.02 1.27 -9.37
CA THR A 70 3.77 1.75 -10.74
C THR A 70 4.58 3.00 -10.98
N GLU A 71 4.98 3.24 -12.22
CA GLU A 71 5.66 4.47 -12.61
C GLU A 71 5.03 5.09 -13.86
N GLU A 72 5.14 6.41 -13.95
CA GLU A 72 4.72 7.20 -15.11
C GLU A 72 5.79 8.26 -15.38
N HIS A 73 6.21 8.41 -16.63
CA HIS A 73 7.32 9.32 -17.03
C HIS A 73 8.63 9.15 -16.23
N GLY A 74 8.92 7.94 -15.75
CA GLY A 74 10.12 7.66 -14.96
C GLY A 74 10.00 7.98 -13.46
N GLU A 75 8.83 8.42 -13.00
CA GLU A 75 8.56 8.71 -11.59
C GLU A 75 7.69 7.62 -10.96
N VAL A 76 8.00 7.23 -9.73
CA VAL A 76 7.13 6.31 -8.97
C VAL A 76 5.87 7.07 -8.56
N VAL A 77 4.70 6.56 -8.95
CA VAL A 77 3.40 7.23 -8.69
C VAL A 77 2.50 6.46 -7.76
N SER A 78 2.76 5.17 -7.56
CA SER A 78 2.12 4.40 -6.50
C SER A 78 3.00 3.22 -6.07
N ALA A 79 2.88 2.82 -4.82
CA ALA A 79 3.61 1.69 -4.27
C ALA A 79 2.78 0.95 -3.21
N ILE A 80 3.05 -0.34 -3.06
CA ILE A 80 2.49 -1.20 -2.01
C ILE A 80 3.58 -2.12 -1.47
N ILE A 81 3.61 -2.27 -0.15
CA ILE A 81 4.49 -3.17 0.58
C ILE A 81 3.63 -4.09 1.42
N PHE A 82 3.84 -5.39 1.28
CA PHE A 82 3.18 -6.39 2.10
C PHE A 82 4.10 -7.58 2.35
N VAL A 83 3.93 -8.22 3.50
CA VAL A 83 4.89 -9.17 4.05
C VAL A 83 4.14 -10.39 4.55
N GLU A 84 4.55 -11.60 4.18
CA GLU A 84 4.01 -12.79 4.85
C GLU A 84 4.45 -12.79 6.32
N ASN A 85 3.58 -13.24 7.22
CA ASN A 85 3.86 -13.30 8.64
C ASN A 85 5.14 -14.09 8.94
N GLU A 86 5.73 -13.81 10.10
CA GLU A 86 7.01 -14.39 10.53
C GLU A 86 7.04 -15.92 10.52
N HIS A 87 5.88 -16.56 10.66
CA HIS A 87 5.72 -18.01 10.65
C HIS A 87 5.51 -18.61 9.25
N ARG A 88 5.35 -17.77 8.20
CA ARG A 88 5.06 -18.18 6.82
C ARG A 88 3.91 -19.18 6.73
N SER A 89 2.86 -18.84 7.45
CA SER A 89 1.67 -19.68 7.60
C SER A 89 0.52 -19.23 6.70
N GLY A 90 0.81 -18.48 5.63
CA GLY A 90 -0.20 -17.91 4.74
C GLY A 90 -0.98 -16.73 5.33
N GLY A 91 -0.52 -16.13 6.43
CA GLY A 91 -1.04 -14.83 6.88
C GLY A 91 -0.16 -13.72 6.33
N TYR A 92 -0.75 -12.62 5.85
CA TYR A 92 0.01 -11.49 5.30
C TYR A 92 -0.28 -10.21 6.06
N ARG A 93 0.71 -9.32 6.13
CA ARG A 93 0.59 -7.97 6.63
C ARG A 93 0.68 -7.01 5.46
N PHE A 94 -0.35 -6.22 5.24
CA PHE A 94 -0.32 -5.07 4.34
C PHE A 94 0.25 -3.88 5.13
N GLU A 95 1.54 -3.59 4.91
CA GLU A 95 2.36 -2.66 5.70
C GLU A 95 2.21 -1.20 5.24
N TYR A 96 2.57 -0.91 3.98
CA TYR A 96 2.57 0.46 3.44
C TYR A 96 1.95 0.52 2.06
N PHE A 97 1.25 1.61 1.80
CA PHE A 97 0.66 1.89 0.51
C PHE A 97 0.48 3.38 0.29
N GLY A 98 0.78 3.82 -0.91
CA GLY A 98 0.65 5.22 -1.28
C GLY A 98 0.36 5.40 -2.76
N VAL A 99 -0.39 6.46 -3.06
CA VAL A 99 -0.60 6.96 -4.42
C VAL A 99 -0.28 8.44 -4.39
N HIS A 100 0.61 8.86 -5.28
CA HIS A 100 0.98 10.26 -5.46
C HIS A 100 -0.28 11.12 -5.60
N ARG A 101 -0.35 12.24 -4.88
CA ARG A 101 -1.57 13.07 -4.77
C ARG A 101 -2.24 13.40 -6.12
N ASP A 102 -1.44 13.74 -7.13
CA ASP A 102 -1.91 14.11 -8.49
C ASP A 102 -2.38 12.91 -9.35
N TYR A 103 -2.14 11.69 -8.87
CA TYR A 103 -2.51 10.43 -9.52
C TYR A 103 -3.61 9.69 -8.74
N ARG A 104 -4.11 10.27 -7.64
CA ARG A 104 -5.28 9.75 -6.92
C ARG A 104 -6.52 9.78 -7.84
N HIS A 105 -7.53 8.99 -7.50
CA HIS A 105 -8.77 8.79 -8.28
C HIS A 105 -8.61 8.13 -9.66
N ARG A 106 -7.40 7.70 -10.04
CA ARG A 106 -7.12 6.93 -11.27
C ARG A 106 -7.15 5.41 -11.09
N LYS A 107 -7.69 4.93 -9.95
CA LYS A 107 -7.76 3.50 -9.57
C LYS A 107 -6.41 2.76 -9.42
N LEU A 108 -5.27 3.45 -9.50
CA LEU A 108 -3.94 2.85 -9.27
C LEU A 108 -3.86 2.11 -7.91
N GLY A 109 -4.43 2.74 -6.88
CA GLY A 109 -4.49 2.14 -5.56
C GLY A 109 -5.25 0.83 -5.50
N TRP A 110 -6.41 0.80 -6.14
CA TRP A 110 -7.24 -0.39 -6.23
C TRP A 110 -6.54 -1.49 -7.03
N GLN A 111 -5.87 -1.16 -8.13
CA GLN A 111 -5.10 -2.12 -8.92
C GLN A 111 -3.99 -2.80 -8.10
N LEU A 112 -3.24 -2.05 -7.29
CA LEU A 112 -2.21 -2.62 -6.42
C LEU A 112 -2.81 -3.53 -5.33
N ILE A 113 -3.91 -3.12 -4.71
CA ILE A 113 -4.57 -3.90 -3.65
C ILE A 113 -5.17 -5.19 -4.21
N GLU A 114 -5.86 -5.14 -5.36
CA GLU A 114 -6.39 -6.36 -6.01
C GLU A 114 -5.28 -7.30 -6.43
N ALA A 115 -4.20 -6.79 -7.04
CA ALA A 115 -3.04 -7.61 -7.40
C ALA A 115 -2.40 -8.27 -6.17
N MET A 116 -2.37 -7.57 -5.02
CA MET A 116 -1.89 -8.14 -3.76
C MET A 116 -2.81 -9.27 -3.30
N PHE A 117 -4.14 -9.08 -3.35
CA PHE A 117 -5.10 -10.11 -2.99
C PHE A 117 -4.96 -11.36 -3.88
N GLU A 118 -4.87 -11.18 -5.20
CA GLU A 118 -4.65 -12.26 -6.15
C GLU A 118 -3.36 -13.02 -5.88
N TYR A 119 -2.26 -12.29 -5.63
CA TYR A 119 -0.99 -12.89 -5.25
C TYR A 119 -1.11 -13.69 -3.97
N CYS A 120 -1.63 -13.11 -2.88
CA CYS A 120 -1.77 -13.82 -1.61
C CYS A 120 -2.64 -15.07 -1.77
N ARG A 121 -3.75 -15.02 -2.52
CA ARG A 121 -4.57 -16.21 -2.83
C ARG A 121 -3.79 -17.26 -3.61
N SER A 122 -3.03 -16.86 -4.62
CA SER A 122 -2.18 -17.79 -5.40
C SER A 122 -1.12 -18.50 -4.55
N GLN A 123 -0.77 -17.92 -3.40
CA GLN A 123 0.16 -18.48 -2.42
C GLN A 123 -0.55 -19.22 -1.27
N ASN A 124 -1.83 -19.60 -1.43
CA ASN A 124 -2.67 -20.20 -0.39
C ASN A 124 -2.82 -19.33 0.88
N GLY A 125 -2.81 -18.01 0.70
CA GLY A 125 -3.03 -17.04 1.76
C GLY A 125 -4.40 -17.20 2.42
N ARG A 126 -4.41 -17.18 3.76
CA ARG A 126 -5.59 -17.35 4.61
C ARG A 126 -6.22 -16.01 4.97
N TYR A 127 -5.40 -15.02 5.28
CA TYR A 127 -5.85 -13.69 5.68
C TYR A 127 -4.79 -12.63 5.38
N ILE A 128 -5.25 -11.38 5.38
CA ILE A 128 -4.42 -10.18 5.33
C ILE A 128 -4.81 -9.30 6.52
N GLU A 129 -3.85 -8.91 7.33
CA GLU A 129 -4.01 -7.88 8.34
C GLU A 129 -3.36 -6.56 7.89
N THR A 130 -3.90 -5.44 8.35
CA THR A 130 -3.32 -4.11 8.15
C THR A 130 -3.70 -3.23 9.33
N PHE A 131 -3.09 -2.06 9.44
CA PHE A 131 -3.38 -1.13 10.51
C PHE A 131 -3.23 0.31 10.07
N THR A 132 -3.83 1.21 10.84
CA THR A 132 -3.67 2.65 10.67
C THR A 132 -3.91 3.38 11.99
N CYS A 133 -3.60 4.67 12.02
CA CYS A 133 -3.81 5.52 13.18
C CYS A 133 -5.31 5.84 13.39
N ASP A 134 -5.72 6.07 14.64
CA ASP A 134 -7.09 6.43 15.01
C ASP A 134 -7.42 7.92 14.79
N LEU A 135 -6.41 8.75 14.54
CA LEU A 135 -6.58 10.17 14.27
C LEU A 135 -7.52 10.45 13.06
N PRO A 136 -8.21 11.60 13.02
CA PRO A 136 -9.17 11.94 11.97
C PRO A 136 -8.59 11.94 10.55
N GLU A 137 -7.32 12.32 10.38
CA GLU A 137 -6.62 12.41 9.09
C GLU A 137 -6.56 11.05 8.37
N TYR A 138 -6.56 9.96 9.14
CA TYR A 138 -6.52 8.58 8.63
C TYR A 138 -7.92 8.00 8.32
N ALA A 139 -8.99 8.80 8.41
CA ALA A 139 -10.35 8.33 8.11
C ALA A 139 -10.53 7.82 6.67
N SER A 140 -9.78 8.38 5.71
CA SER A 140 -9.80 7.92 4.32
C SER A 140 -9.21 6.51 4.18
N ALA A 141 -8.12 6.22 4.89
CA ALA A 141 -7.49 4.90 4.93
C ALA A 141 -8.43 3.85 5.54
N ARG A 142 -9.10 4.18 6.66
CA ARG A 142 -10.10 3.29 7.30
C ARG A 142 -11.23 2.93 6.34
N LYS A 143 -11.84 3.93 5.70
CA LYS A 143 -12.89 3.72 4.69
C LYS A 143 -12.41 2.89 3.51
N MET A 144 -11.14 3.05 3.11
CA MET A 144 -10.54 2.26 2.04
C MET A 144 -10.38 0.80 2.47
N PHE A 145 -9.95 0.50 3.69
CA PHE A 145 -9.90 -0.86 4.21
C PHE A 145 -11.28 -1.52 4.23
N GLU A 146 -12.27 -0.84 4.82
CA GLU A 146 -13.66 -1.34 4.89
C GLU A 146 -14.23 -1.64 3.49
N ARG A 147 -14.03 -0.74 2.52
CA ARG A 147 -14.49 -0.92 1.14
C ARG A 147 -13.82 -2.10 0.43
N ASN A 148 -12.60 -2.45 0.82
CA ASN A 148 -11.88 -3.62 0.29
C ASN A 148 -12.17 -4.90 1.11
N GLY A 149 -13.17 -4.86 2.00
CA GLY A 149 -13.65 -6.02 2.75
C GLY A 149 -12.77 -6.42 3.93
N PHE A 150 -12.00 -5.48 4.47
CA PHE A 150 -11.40 -5.64 5.79
C PHE A 150 -12.44 -5.32 6.88
N SER A 151 -12.39 -6.07 7.97
CA SER A 151 -13.17 -5.83 9.18
C SER A 151 -12.27 -5.28 10.28
N PHE A 152 -12.76 -4.31 11.03
CA PHE A 152 -12.08 -3.83 12.24
C PHE A 152 -11.94 -4.97 13.25
N MET A 153 -10.77 -5.08 13.88
CA MET A 153 -10.46 -6.17 14.81
C MET A 153 -10.18 -5.66 16.22
N CYS A 154 -9.26 -4.71 16.40
CA CYS A 154 -8.94 -4.16 17.70
C CYS A 154 -8.38 -2.73 17.63
N HIS A 155 -8.47 -2.03 18.75
CA HIS A 155 -7.88 -0.72 18.98
C HIS A 155 -6.85 -0.84 20.11
N LEU A 156 -5.63 -0.39 19.84
CA LEU A 156 -4.57 -0.30 20.83
C LEU A 156 -4.29 1.19 21.09
N PRO A 157 -4.75 1.76 22.21
CA PRO A 157 -4.51 3.15 22.54
C PRO A 157 -3.02 3.43 22.81
N ASP A 158 -2.62 4.68 22.63
CA ASP A 158 -1.26 5.19 22.92
C ASP A 158 -0.12 4.41 22.22
N TYR A 159 -0.40 3.86 21.04
CA TYR A 159 0.55 3.01 20.32
C TYR A 159 1.68 3.80 19.66
N TYR A 160 1.34 4.89 18.97
CA TYR A 160 2.32 5.71 18.25
C TYR A 160 2.95 6.74 19.18
N TYR A 161 2.09 7.48 19.87
CA TYR A 161 2.40 8.48 20.87
C TYR A 161 1.25 8.52 21.89
N PRO A 162 1.42 9.13 23.08
CA PRO A 162 0.31 9.39 23.99
C PRO A 162 -0.81 10.15 23.27
N GLY A 163 -2.03 9.59 23.28
CA GLY A 163 -3.21 10.08 22.58
C GLY A 163 -3.39 9.59 21.14
N GLU A 164 -2.46 8.79 20.60
CA GLU A 164 -2.49 8.31 19.21
C GLU A 164 -2.45 6.78 19.15
N GLY A 165 -3.60 6.17 18.81
CA GLY A 165 -3.81 4.72 18.84
C GLY A 165 -3.65 4.04 17.48
N LYS A 166 -3.50 2.72 17.52
CA LYS A 166 -3.45 1.83 16.36
C LYS A 166 -4.76 1.08 16.22
N LEU A 167 -5.33 1.11 15.02
CA LEU A 167 -6.52 0.34 14.65
C LEU A 167 -6.12 -0.80 13.73
N LEU A 168 -6.33 -2.04 14.16
CA LEU A 168 -6.04 -3.25 13.39
C LEU A 168 -7.28 -3.69 12.60
N TYR A 169 -7.06 -4.08 11.36
CA TYR A 169 -8.07 -4.57 10.44
C TYR A 169 -7.64 -5.91 9.85
N ILE A 170 -8.59 -6.80 9.58
CA ILE A 170 -8.33 -8.11 8.98
C ILE A 170 -9.29 -8.41 7.83
N LYS A 171 -8.77 -9.02 6.77
CA LYS A 171 -9.52 -9.58 5.65
C LYS A 171 -9.22 -11.07 5.53
N ASN A 172 -10.24 -11.91 5.62
CA ASN A 172 -10.10 -13.33 5.28
C ASN A 172 -10.06 -13.48 3.75
N LEU A 173 -9.15 -14.33 3.26
CA LEU A 173 -8.96 -14.60 1.83
C LEU A 173 -9.63 -15.89 1.37
N GLN A 174 -9.90 -16.80 2.30
CA GLN A 174 -10.71 -17.99 2.03
C GLN A 174 -12.13 -17.53 1.73
N GLU A 175 -12.70 -18.03 0.62
CA GLU A 175 -14.13 -17.89 0.39
C GLU A 175 -14.86 -18.50 1.58
N ALA A 176 -15.96 -17.86 2.00
CA ALA A 176 -16.89 -18.55 2.87
C ALA A 176 -17.28 -19.83 2.13
N VAL A 177 -16.89 -20.99 2.67
CA VAL A 177 -17.44 -22.25 2.21
C VAL A 177 -18.94 -22.13 2.46
N VAL A 178 -19.69 -21.86 1.40
CA VAL A 178 -21.14 -21.97 1.43
C VAL A 178 -21.41 -23.47 1.52
N SER A 179 -21.51 -23.97 2.75
CA SER A 179 -22.05 -25.28 3.08
C SER A 179 -23.53 -25.34 2.73
#